data_AF-A0A3E3J5C6-F1
#
_entry.id   AF-A0A3E3J5C6-F1
#
_cell.length_a   1.000
_cell.length_b   1.000
_cell.length_c   1.000
_cell.angle_alpha   90.00
_cell.angle_beta   90.00
_cell.angle_gamma   90.00
#
_symmetry.space_group_name_H-M   'P 1'
#
loop_
_entity.id
_entity.type
_entity.pdbx_description
1 polymer ?
#
loop_
_entity_poly.entity_id
_entity_poly.type
_entity_poly.pdbx_seq_one_letter_code
_entity_poly.pdbx_strand_id
1 'polypeptide(L)'
;MGGNREGGGISNEGYFPGIPVELGKNYIFSFDYRLRSKRHIPLEIRLESADGSRCYAKDNFYPETGGWKKREGVLHAEGTDDSARLVLISNEPVNIELDMISLFPQATFYDRKNGLRLDIARMISDMKPRFMRFPGGCLIHSGSLDKDDRAGMYRWKNTVGPLFKRPTRNNRWGYNQSMGLGFYEYFQFCEDIGAKPLPVISAGYDPHCLRKAEIEDMQEWIDDALDLIEFANGDKETYWGLYERRWGIRKVFIWSILE
;
A
#
# COMPACT_ATOMS: atom_id res chain seq x y z
N MET A 1 -12.05 -34.52 -10.69
CA MET A 1 -13.39 -34.00 -11.00
C MET A 1 -13.49 -32.59 -10.40
N GLY A 2 -13.16 -31.56 -11.18
CA GLY A 2 -13.26 -30.16 -10.74
C GLY A 2 -14.66 -29.66 -11.02
N GLY A 3 -15.49 -29.59 -9.99
CA GLY A 3 -16.84 -29.04 -10.12
C GLY A 3 -16.76 -27.51 -10.24
N ASN A 4 -17.30 -26.96 -11.33
CA ASN A 4 -17.75 -25.58 -11.37
C ASN A 4 -18.64 -25.35 -10.13
N ARG A 5 -18.18 -24.55 -9.17
CA ARG A 5 -19.02 -24.18 -8.03
C ARG A 5 -19.98 -23.09 -8.44
N GLU A 6 -21.25 -23.31 -8.14
CA GLU A 6 -22.33 -22.33 -8.28
C GLU A 6 -22.18 -21.26 -7.18
N GLY A 7 -22.11 -19.99 -7.58
CA GLY A 7 -21.98 -18.86 -6.66
C GLY A 7 -21.62 -17.56 -7.40
N GLY A 8 -21.86 -16.43 -6.76
CA GLY A 8 -21.52 -15.09 -7.27
C GLY A 8 -20.55 -14.38 -6.33
N GLY A 9 -19.58 -13.68 -6.89
CA GLY A 9 -18.53 -13.05 -6.09
C GLY A 9 -17.62 -12.12 -6.87
N ILE A 10 -16.56 -11.68 -6.19
CA ILE A 10 -15.47 -10.90 -6.77
C ILE A 10 -14.16 -11.66 -6.64
N SER A 11 -13.24 -11.40 -7.56
CA SER A 11 -11.89 -11.94 -7.49
C SER A 11 -10.85 -10.86 -7.76
N ASN A 12 -9.67 -11.01 -7.17
CA ASN A 12 -8.49 -10.22 -7.43
C ASN A 12 -7.38 -11.16 -7.88
N GLU A 13 -6.94 -11.00 -9.12
CA GLU A 13 -5.92 -11.83 -9.75
C GLU A 13 -4.50 -11.56 -9.22
N GLY A 14 -4.30 -10.47 -8.48
CA GLY A 14 -2.98 -10.02 -8.03
C GLY A 14 -2.20 -9.29 -9.12
N TYR A 15 -0.89 -9.16 -8.90
CA TYR A 15 0.03 -8.63 -9.91
C TYR A 15 0.58 -9.80 -10.73
N PHE A 16 0.70 -9.63 -12.05
CA PHE A 16 1.10 -10.70 -12.98
C PHE A 16 2.32 -11.51 -12.47
N PRO A 17 2.28 -12.86 -12.49
CA PRO A 17 1.20 -13.72 -13.02
C PRO A 17 0.09 -14.05 -12.01
N GLY A 18 0.22 -13.62 -10.76
CA GLY A 18 -0.84 -13.72 -9.77
C GLY A 18 -0.34 -13.55 -8.34
N ILE A 19 -1.07 -14.13 -7.37
CA ILE A 19 -0.70 -14.10 -5.95
C ILE A 19 0.09 -15.37 -5.62
N PRO A 20 1.38 -15.27 -5.24
CA PRO A 20 2.13 -16.43 -4.78
C PRO A 20 1.62 -16.88 -3.41
N VAL A 21 1.25 -18.15 -3.34
CA VAL A 21 0.80 -18.85 -2.13
C VAL A 21 1.77 -19.99 -1.85
N GLU A 22 2.20 -20.16 -0.61
CA GLU A 22 3.17 -21.16 -0.21
C GLU A 22 2.62 -22.01 0.94
N LEU A 23 2.74 -23.33 0.80
CA LEU A 23 2.28 -24.31 1.79
C LEU A 23 2.79 -23.97 3.20
N GLY A 24 1.87 -23.97 4.16
CA GLY A 24 2.14 -23.72 5.58
C GLY A 24 2.32 -22.25 5.94
N LYS A 25 2.34 -21.32 4.98
CA LYS A 25 2.39 -19.89 5.25
C LYS A 25 1.02 -19.31 5.56
N ASN A 26 1.04 -18.22 6.31
CA ASN A 26 -0.14 -17.46 6.68
C ASN A 26 -0.21 -16.17 5.86
N TYR A 27 -1.42 -15.78 5.50
CA TYR A 27 -1.73 -14.56 4.77
C TYR A 27 -2.76 -13.77 5.55
N ILE A 28 -2.46 -12.52 5.86
CA ILE A 28 -3.36 -11.61 6.55
C ILE A 28 -4.22 -10.92 5.49
N PHE A 29 -5.53 -11.16 5.54
CA PHE A 29 -6.48 -10.44 4.72
C PHE A 29 -7.22 -9.40 5.54
N SER A 30 -7.60 -8.30 4.91
CA SER A 30 -8.53 -7.35 5.50
C SER A 30 -9.38 -6.66 4.46
N PHE A 31 -10.56 -6.20 4.84
CA PHE A 31 -11.40 -5.33 4.04
C PHE A 31 -12.38 -4.58 4.95
N ASP A 32 -12.79 -3.40 4.53
CA ASP A 32 -13.92 -2.69 5.11
C ASP A 32 -15.19 -3.11 4.39
N TYR A 33 -16.29 -3.27 5.13
CA TYR A 33 -17.56 -3.72 4.57
C TYR A 33 -18.76 -2.98 5.19
N ARG A 34 -19.86 -2.93 4.42
CA ARG A 34 -21.17 -2.52 4.90
C ARG A 34 -22.25 -3.41 4.29
N LEU A 35 -22.93 -4.19 5.12
CA LEU A 35 -24.01 -5.06 4.67
C LEU A 35 -25.27 -4.24 4.40
N ARG A 36 -25.82 -4.37 3.18
CA ARG A 36 -27.07 -3.70 2.75
C ARG A 36 -28.26 -4.66 2.75
N SER A 37 -28.01 -5.96 2.59
CA SER A 37 -29.02 -7.00 2.74
C SER A 37 -29.56 -7.09 4.18
N LYS A 38 -30.86 -7.36 4.34
CA LYS A 38 -31.45 -7.71 5.65
C LYS A 38 -31.09 -9.12 6.11
N ARG A 39 -30.86 -10.03 5.15
CA ARG A 39 -30.44 -11.41 5.42
C ARG A 39 -28.94 -11.45 5.66
N HIS A 40 -28.54 -12.21 6.69
CA HIS A 40 -27.14 -12.46 7.02
C HIS A 40 -26.68 -13.68 6.23
N ILE A 41 -26.11 -13.42 5.05
CA ILE A 41 -25.64 -14.46 4.14
C ILE A 41 -24.13 -14.59 4.33
N PRO A 42 -23.60 -15.79 4.65
CA PRO A 42 -22.16 -15.98 4.78
C PRO A 42 -21.47 -15.88 3.43
N LEU A 43 -20.25 -15.35 3.44
CA LEU A 43 -19.34 -15.34 2.30
C LEU A 43 -18.11 -16.20 2.65
N GLU A 44 -17.51 -16.83 1.66
CA GLU A 44 -16.24 -17.53 1.78
C GLU A 44 -15.13 -16.67 1.16
N ILE A 45 -14.07 -16.42 1.93
CA ILE A 45 -12.85 -15.77 1.47
C ILE A 45 -11.87 -16.88 1.13
N ARG A 46 -11.20 -16.80 -0.03
CA ARG A 46 -10.35 -17.90 -0.52
C ARG A 46 -9.10 -17.39 -1.20
N LEU A 47 -8.03 -18.16 -1.07
CA LEU A 47 -6.96 -18.22 -2.05
C LEU A 47 -7.15 -19.48 -2.87
N GLU A 48 -7.29 -19.34 -4.18
CA GLU A 48 -7.54 -20.47 -5.10
C GLU A 48 -6.75 -20.32 -6.40
N SER A 49 -6.61 -21.41 -7.15
CA SER A 49 -5.96 -21.42 -8.45
C SER A 49 -6.65 -20.47 -9.43
N ALA A 50 -5.92 -20.01 -10.44
CA ALA A 50 -6.44 -19.09 -11.45
C ALA A 50 -7.74 -19.59 -12.13
N ASP A 51 -7.87 -20.91 -12.32
CA ASP A 51 -9.05 -21.57 -12.89
C ASP A 51 -10.14 -21.92 -11.84
N GLY A 52 -9.89 -21.66 -10.56
CA GLY A 52 -10.79 -22.00 -9.45
C GLY A 52 -10.88 -23.49 -9.10
N SER A 53 -10.09 -24.36 -9.75
CA SER A 53 -10.15 -25.81 -9.54
C SER A 53 -9.59 -26.26 -8.18
N ARG A 54 -8.70 -25.47 -7.56
CA ARG A 54 -8.04 -25.79 -6.29
C ARG A 54 -8.13 -24.63 -5.31
N CYS A 55 -8.58 -24.92 -4.09
CA CYS A 55 -8.51 -24.01 -2.95
C CYS A 55 -7.22 -24.25 -2.17
N TYR A 56 -6.45 -23.20 -1.91
CA TYR A 56 -5.22 -23.25 -1.12
C TYR A 56 -5.43 -22.78 0.32
N ALA A 57 -6.31 -21.80 0.53
CA ALA A 57 -6.67 -21.34 1.86
C ALA A 57 -8.09 -20.79 1.84
N LYS A 58 -8.80 -20.86 2.96
CA LYS A 58 -10.14 -20.28 3.06
C LYS A 58 -10.50 -19.84 4.47
N ASP A 59 -11.47 -18.93 4.54
CA ASP A 59 -12.10 -18.50 5.79
C ASP A 59 -13.57 -18.16 5.54
N ASN A 60 -14.41 -18.33 6.58
CA ASN A 60 -15.84 -17.99 6.51
C ASN A 60 -16.09 -16.62 7.14
N PHE A 61 -16.82 -15.78 6.43
CA PHE A 61 -17.17 -14.45 6.86
C PHE A 61 -18.69 -14.31 7.00
N TYR A 62 -19.13 -13.90 8.19
CA TYR A 62 -20.52 -13.66 8.53
C TYR A 62 -20.73 -12.14 8.68
N PRO A 63 -21.19 -11.43 7.63
CA PRO A 63 -21.34 -9.99 7.70
C PRO A 63 -22.43 -9.59 8.70
N GLU A 64 -22.11 -8.59 9.50
CA GLU A 64 -23.05 -7.97 10.43
C GLU A 64 -23.71 -6.75 9.81
N THR A 65 -24.96 -6.46 10.20
CA THR A 65 -25.65 -5.22 9.84
C THR A 65 -25.05 -4.01 10.55
N GLY A 66 -25.34 -2.80 10.04
CA GLY A 66 -24.92 -1.53 10.60
C GLY A 66 -24.14 -0.65 9.61
N GLY A 67 -23.29 0.23 10.16
CA GLY A 67 -22.38 1.07 9.38
C GLY A 67 -21.18 0.30 8.84
N TRP A 68 -20.17 1.04 8.37
CA TRP A 68 -18.89 0.46 7.94
C TRP A 68 -18.19 -0.25 9.10
N LYS A 69 -17.71 -1.46 8.82
CA LYS A 69 -16.98 -2.32 9.75
C LYS A 69 -15.74 -2.86 9.06
N LYS A 70 -14.69 -3.12 9.83
CA LYS A 70 -13.47 -3.76 9.32
C LYS A 70 -13.49 -5.25 9.63
N ARG A 71 -13.22 -6.09 8.63
CA ARG A 71 -12.88 -7.51 8.79
C ARG A 71 -11.39 -7.66 8.57
N GLU A 72 -10.70 -8.33 9.50
CA GLU A 72 -9.31 -8.77 9.37
C GLU A 72 -9.20 -10.21 9.86
N GLY A 73 -8.44 -11.05 9.16
CA GLY A 73 -8.25 -12.45 9.52
C GLY A 73 -7.01 -13.05 8.87
N VAL A 74 -6.80 -14.34 9.14
CA VAL A 74 -5.64 -15.10 8.65
C VAL A 74 -6.12 -16.27 7.80
N LEU A 75 -5.56 -16.38 6.60
CA LEU A 75 -5.69 -17.53 5.72
C LEU A 75 -4.43 -18.40 5.88
N HIS A 76 -4.60 -19.64 6.32
CA HIS A 76 -3.53 -20.62 6.39
C HIS A 76 -3.48 -21.43 5.08
N ALA A 77 -2.34 -21.42 4.40
CA ALA A 77 -2.19 -22.10 3.12
C ALA A 77 -1.90 -23.59 3.28
N GLU A 78 -2.74 -24.41 2.65
CA GLU A 78 -2.67 -25.88 2.57
C GLU A 78 -2.05 -26.36 1.23
N GLY A 79 -1.49 -25.44 0.43
CA GLY A 79 -0.79 -25.75 -0.80
C GLY A 79 0.02 -24.57 -1.33
N THR A 80 0.73 -24.81 -2.44
CA THR A 80 1.58 -23.83 -3.11
C THR A 80 1.07 -23.58 -4.53
N ASP A 81 1.09 -22.31 -4.96
CA ASP A 81 0.79 -21.84 -6.32
C ASP A 81 1.44 -20.48 -6.55
N ASP A 82 2.03 -20.24 -7.72
CA ASP A 82 2.68 -18.97 -8.05
C ASP A 82 1.71 -17.93 -8.64
N SER A 83 0.47 -18.34 -8.91
CA SER A 83 -0.52 -17.63 -9.73
C SER A 83 -1.95 -17.73 -9.15
N ALA A 84 -2.07 -17.87 -7.82
CA ALA A 84 -3.37 -17.91 -7.18
C ALA A 84 -4.10 -16.56 -7.29
N ARG A 85 -5.40 -16.56 -6.99
CA ARG A 85 -6.25 -15.37 -6.88
C ARG A 85 -6.95 -15.33 -5.54
N LEU A 86 -7.23 -14.12 -5.05
CA LEU A 86 -8.06 -13.89 -3.87
C LEU A 86 -9.52 -13.81 -4.32
N VAL A 87 -10.41 -14.56 -3.69
CA VAL A 87 -11.84 -14.61 -4.04
C VAL A 87 -12.68 -14.37 -2.80
N LEU A 88 -13.75 -13.59 -2.97
CA LEU A 88 -14.85 -13.49 -2.02
C LEU A 88 -16.14 -13.93 -2.72
N ILE A 89 -16.71 -15.05 -2.29
CA ILE A 89 -17.84 -15.70 -2.96
C ILE A 89 -19.00 -15.95 -2.01
N SER A 90 -20.22 -15.82 -2.52
CA SER A 90 -21.46 -16.18 -1.84
C SER A 90 -22.25 -17.19 -2.69
N ASN A 91 -22.90 -18.14 -2.02
CA ASN A 91 -23.79 -19.10 -2.67
C ASN A 91 -25.24 -18.57 -2.76
N GLU A 92 -25.53 -17.43 -2.13
CA GLU A 92 -26.84 -16.77 -2.20
C GLU A 92 -26.70 -15.28 -2.56
N PRO A 93 -27.72 -14.66 -3.18
CA PRO A 93 -27.70 -13.23 -3.50
C PRO A 93 -27.54 -12.34 -2.26
N VAL A 94 -26.44 -11.58 -2.20
CA VAL A 94 -26.11 -10.65 -1.12
C VAL A 94 -25.78 -9.27 -1.70
N ASN A 95 -26.30 -8.20 -1.08
CA ASN A 95 -25.90 -6.82 -1.34
C ASN A 95 -24.98 -6.38 -0.20
N ILE A 96 -23.69 -6.24 -0.52
CA ILE A 96 -22.63 -5.84 0.38
C ILE A 96 -21.74 -4.84 -0.36
N GLU A 97 -21.37 -3.76 0.33
CA GLU A 97 -20.38 -2.82 -0.14
C GLU A 97 -19.04 -3.17 0.50
N LEU A 98 -17.95 -3.05 -0.27
CA LEU A 98 -16.59 -3.41 0.13
C LEU A 98 -15.65 -2.26 -0.20
N ASP A 99 -14.67 -2.04 0.66
CA ASP A 99 -13.59 -1.08 0.45
C ASP A 99 -12.30 -1.62 1.10
N MET A 100 -11.15 -1.01 0.80
CA MET A 100 -9.85 -1.30 1.43
C MET A 100 -9.46 -2.78 1.47
N ILE A 101 -9.79 -3.54 0.41
CA ILE A 101 -9.43 -4.95 0.29
C ILE A 101 -7.90 -5.06 0.22
N SER A 102 -7.33 -5.87 1.11
CA SER A 102 -5.89 -6.07 1.28
C SER A 102 -5.58 -7.52 1.60
N LEU A 103 -4.44 -7.98 1.11
CA LEU A 103 -3.86 -9.28 1.41
C LEU A 103 -2.33 -9.13 1.50
N PHE A 104 -1.77 -9.50 2.65
CA PHE A 104 -0.32 -9.52 2.88
C PHE A 104 0.12 -10.92 3.29
N PRO A 105 1.29 -11.41 2.86
CA PRO A 105 1.93 -12.50 3.59
C PRO A 105 2.17 -12.04 5.03
N GLN A 106 1.94 -12.93 6.01
CA GLN A 106 2.19 -12.59 7.41
C GLN A 106 3.66 -12.25 7.65
N ALA A 107 4.58 -12.97 6.98
CA ALA A 107 6.01 -12.72 7.03
C ALA A 107 6.40 -11.66 5.99
N THR A 108 6.50 -10.41 6.43
CA THR A 108 7.10 -9.30 5.68
C THR A 108 8.57 -9.11 6.11
N PHE A 109 9.32 -8.30 5.36
CA PHE A 109 10.68 -7.93 5.78
C PHE A 109 10.65 -7.29 7.18
N TYR A 110 11.44 -7.84 8.12
CA TYR A 110 11.48 -7.42 9.53
C TYR A 110 10.12 -7.45 10.26
N ASP A 111 9.18 -8.30 9.81
CA ASP A 111 7.82 -8.44 10.38
C ASP A 111 7.06 -7.09 10.48
N ARG A 112 7.39 -6.16 9.58
CA ARG A 112 6.76 -4.83 9.53
C ARG A 112 5.32 -4.94 9.00
N LYS A 113 4.35 -4.39 9.74
CA LYS A 113 2.97 -4.21 9.23
C LYS A 113 2.99 -3.23 8.06
N ASN A 114 2.21 -3.50 7.00
CA ASN A 114 2.31 -2.76 5.72
C ASN A 114 3.75 -2.75 5.16
N GLY A 115 4.51 -3.81 5.45
CA GLY A 115 5.93 -3.90 5.14
C GLY A 115 6.21 -4.39 3.73
N LEU A 116 7.50 -4.63 3.45
CA LEU A 116 7.97 -5.02 2.13
C LEU A 116 7.94 -6.54 1.93
N ARG A 117 7.81 -6.94 0.66
CA ARG A 117 7.91 -8.32 0.22
C ARG A 117 9.30 -8.86 0.56
N LEU A 118 9.34 -10.00 1.25
CA LEU A 118 10.52 -10.51 1.96
C LEU A 118 11.71 -10.80 1.04
N ASP A 119 11.47 -11.47 -0.09
CA ASP A 119 12.49 -11.86 -1.07
C ASP A 119 13.17 -10.65 -1.71
N ILE A 120 12.40 -9.68 -2.21
CA ILE A 120 12.90 -8.46 -2.85
C ILE A 120 13.67 -7.61 -1.83
N ALA A 121 13.10 -7.41 -0.64
CA ALA A 121 13.74 -6.60 0.39
C ALA A 121 15.06 -7.21 0.88
N ARG A 122 15.13 -8.55 1.02
CA ARG A 122 16.38 -9.26 1.34
C ARG A 122 17.43 -9.10 0.25
N MET A 123 17.05 -9.30 -1.02
CA MET A 123 17.96 -9.11 -2.14
C MET A 123 18.56 -7.70 -2.16
N ILE A 124 17.74 -6.67 -1.86
CA ILE A 124 18.22 -5.29 -1.74
C ILE A 124 19.16 -5.12 -0.53
N SER A 125 18.79 -5.67 0.62
CA SER A 125 19.62 -5.63 1.84
C SER A 125 21.00 -6.29 1.63
N ASP A 126 21.04 -7.44 0.95
CA ASP A 126 22.26 -8.21 0.72
C ASP A 126 23.27 -7.47 -0.18
N MET A 127 22.81 -6.54 -1.02
CA MET A 127 23.68 -5.63 -1.77
C MET A 127 24.40 -4.60 -0.88
N LYS A 128 23.99 -4.46 0.39
CA LYS A 128 24.53 -3.50 1.38
C LYS A 128 24.58 -2.07 0.85
N PRO A 129 23.46 -1.52 0.33
CA PRO A 129 23.44 -0.17 -0.23
C PRO A 129 23.82 0.86 0.84
N ARG A 130 24.66 1.83 0.45
CA ARG A 130 25.04 2.93 1.35
C ARG A 130 23.95 3.98 1.49
N PHE A 131 23.11 4.11 0.46
CA PHE A 131 21.97 5.01 0.44
C PHE A 131 20.86 4.48 -0.47
N MET A 132 19.66 5.02 -0.33
CA MET A 132 18.50 4.72 -1.16
C MET A 132 17.81 6.01 -1.58
N ARG A 133 17.74 6.25 -2.90
CA ARG A 133 17.00 7.39 -3.50
C ARG A 133 15.55 7.01 -3.76
N PHE A 134 14.57 7.78 -3.28
CA PHE A 134 13.14 7.48 -3.43
C PHE A 134 12.23 8.72 -3.34
N PRO A 135 10.96 8.64 -3.80
CA PRO A 135 10.45 7.66 -4.75
C PRO A 135 10.84 8.02 -6.21
N GLY A 136 11.38 9.23 -6.41
CA GLY A 136 12.39 9.58 -7.42
C GLY A 136 12.06 9.43 -8.91
N GLY A 137 12.98 9.97 -9.72
CA GLY A 137 12.86 9.98 -11.18
C GLY A 137 11.63 10.73 -11.66
N CYS A 138 11.09 10.32 -12.81
CA CYS A 138 9.93 10.97 -13.42
C CYS A 138 8.67 10.93 -12.54
N LEU A 139 8.60 10.06 -11.53
CA LEU A 139 7.41 9.93 -10.69
C LEU A 139 7.10 11.23 -9.97
N ILE A 140 8.13 11.88 -9.45
CA ILE A 140 8.00 13.03 -8.57
C ILE A 140 7.47 14.26 -9.31
N HIS A 141 7.99 14.51 -10.50
CA HIS A 141 7.81 15.75 -11.23
C HIS A 141 6.81 15.66 -12.38
N SER A 142 6.21 14.49 -12.61
CA SER A 142 5.20 14.33 -13.66
C SER A 142 3.81 14.65 -13.13
N GLY A 143 3.04 15.44 -13.88
CA GLY A 143 1.63 15.67 -13.55
C GLY A 143 1.26 17.13 -13.43
N SER A 144 -0.01 17.41 -13.17
CA SER A 144 -0.48 18.79 -12.94
C SER A 144 0.06 19.35 -11.62
N LEU A 145 0.03 20.67 -11.49
CA LEU A 145 0.46 21.37 -10.26
C LEU A 145 -0.61 21.32 -9.17
N ASP A 146 -1.87 21.09 -9.57
CA ASP A 146 -2.99 20.96 -8.66
C ASP A 146 -2.80 19.74 -7.75
N LYS A 147 -2.66 20.00 -6.46
CA LYS A 147 -2.47 18.97 -5.44
C LYS A 147 -3.66 18.03 -5.31
N ASP A 148 -4.85 18.43 -5.75
CA ASP A 148 -6.07 17.63 -5.65
C ASP A 148 -6.36 16.83 -6.93
N ASP A 149 -5.64 17.10 -8.02
CA ASP A 149 -5.74 16.33 -9.26
C ASP A 149 -5.16 14.92 -9.09
N ARG A 150 -5.94 13.91 -9.45
CA ARG A 150 -5.52 12.50 -9.44
C ARG A 150 -4.26 12.26 -10.28
N ALA A 151 -4.04 13.05 -11.34
CA ALA A 151 -2.84 13.03 -12.18
C ALA A 151 -1.85 14.18 -11.86
N GLY A 152 -1.94 14.73 -10.65
CA GLY A 152 -1.02 15.74 -10.12
C GLY A 152 0.36 15.18 -9.76
N MET A 153 1.31 16.09 -9.59
CA MET A 153 2.66 15.76 -9.11
C MET A 153 2.64 15.05 -7.75
N TYR A 154 3.66 14.23 -7.51
CA TYR A 154 3.75 13.44 -6.29
C TYR A 154 3.94 14.34 -5.06
N ARG A 155 3.08 14.18 -4.04
CA ARG A 155 3.16 14.89 -2.76
C ARG A 155 3.37 13.89 -1.63
N TRP A 156 4.45 14.04 -0.88
CA TRP A 156 4.85 13.06 0.14
C TRP A 156 3.81 12.96 1.28
N LYS A 157 3.13 14.07 1.61
CA LYS A 157 2.07 14.11 2.64
C LYS A 157 0.89 13.18 2.33
N ASN A 158 0.65 12.88 1.06
CA ASN A 158 -0.39 11.92 0.63
C ASN A 158 0.01 10.45 0.88
N THR A 159 1.24 10.21 1.34
CA THR A 159 1.82 8.87 1.49
C THR A 159 2.00 8.47 2.94
N VAL A 160 1.65 9.34 3.88
CA VAL A 160 1.82 9.11 5.32
C VAL A 160 0.45 9.08 6.02
N GLY A 161 0.42 8.52 7.22
CA GLY A 161 -0.82 8.35 7.98
C GLY A 161 -1.65 7.14 7.56
N PRO A 162 -2.93 7.10 7.98
CA PRO A 162 -3.80 5.94 7.74
C PRO A 162 -4.02 5.68 6.25
N LEU A 163 -3.91 4.41 5.82
CA LEU A 163 -4.05 4.00 4.41
C LEU A 163 -5.34 4.49 3.76
N PHE A 164 -6.48 4.44 4.46
CA PHE A 164 -7.77 4.88 3.93
C PHE A 164 -7.86 6.39 3.66
N LYS A 165 -6.89 7.18 4.18
CA LYS A 165 -6.77 8.62 3.90
C LYS A 165 -5.77 8.93 2.79
N ARG A 166 -5.02 7.93 2.31
CA ARG A 166 -4.02 8.11 1.26
C ARG A 166 -4.72 8.06 -0.10
N PRO A 167 -4.77 9.17 -0.87
CA PRO A 167 -5.50 9.19 -2.13
C PRO A 167 -4.80 8.33 -3.19
N THR A 168 -5.56 7.51 -3.92
CA THR A 168 -5.03 6.81 -5.09
C THR A 168 -4.68 7.81 -6.18
N ARG A 169 -3.47 7.72 -6.75
CA ARG A 169 -2.97 8.64 -7.78
C ARG A 169 -2.64 7.92 -9.09
N ASN A 170 -2.83 8.58 -10.22
CA ASN A 170 -2.36 8.09 -11.51
C ASN A 170 -0.88 8.48 -11.66
N ASN A 171 -0.06 7.57 -12.16
CA ASN A 171 1.30 7.93 -12.55
C ASN A 171 1.46 7.99 -14.07
N ARG A 172 2.62 8.49 -14.50
CA ARG A 172 2.94 8.63 -15.93
C ARG A 172 3.08 7.29 -16.67
N TRP A 173 3.36 6.20 -15.97
CA TRP A 173 3.52 4.88 -16.57
C TRP A 173 2.19 4.16 -16.82
N GLY A 174 1.06 4.87 -16.69
CA GLY A 174 -0.26 4.36 -17.06
C GLY A 174 -0.91 3.47 -16.01
N TYR A 175 -0.41 3.45 -14.77
CA TYR A 175 -1.01 2.69 -13.68
C TYR A 175 -1.28 3.54 -12.44
N ASN A 176 -2.12 3.00 -11.55
CA ASN A 176 -2.51 3.63 -10.29
C ASN A 176 -1.52 3.31 -9.18
N GLN A 177 -1.29 4.28 -8.30
CA GLN A 177 -0.55 4.14 -7.06
C GLN A 177 -1.52 4.19 -5.90
N SER A 178 -1.51 3.14 -5.06
CA SER A 178 -2.27 3.11 -3.81
C SER A 178 -1.73 4.06 -2.74
N MET A 179 -0.49 4.54 -2.92
CA MET A 179 0.27 5.28 -1.91
C MET A 179 0.50 4.47 -0.61
N GLY A 180 0.37 3.13 -0.68
CA GLY A 180 0.64 2.22 0.44
C GLY A 180 2.13 2.06 0.75
N LEU A 181 3.00 2.11 -0.26
CA LEU A 181 4.44 2.30 -0.10
C LEU A 181 4.75 3.79 -0.18
N GLY A 182 4.83 4.42 0.99
CA GLY A 182 5.05 5.85 1.16
C GLY A 182 6.37 6.20 1.82
N PHE A 183 6.53 7.47 2.16
CA PHE A 183 7.77 7.99 2.76
C PHE A 183 8.08 7.30 4.11
N TYR A 184 7.06 7.03 4.93
CA TYR A 184 7.23 6.29 6.18
C TYR A 184 7.85 4.90 5.91
N GLU A 185 7.28 4.16 4.97
CA GLU A 185 7.73 2.80 4.66
C GLU A 185 9.15 2.79 4.04
N TYR A 186 9.50 3.79 3.23
CA TYR A 186 10.87 3.95 2.72
C TYR A 186 11.88 4.29 3.82
N PHE A 187 11.55 5.21 4.73
CA PHE A 187 12.42 5.55 5.85
C PHE A 187 12.64 4.34 6.78
N GLN A 188 11.58 3.60 7.09
CA GLN A 188 11.67 2.37 7.87
C GLN A 188 12.55 1.32 7.17
N PHE A 189 12.41 1.16 5.86
CA PHE A 189 13.24 0.21 5.13
C PHE A 189 14.72 0.62 5.10
N CYS A 190 15.01 1.93 4.96
CA CYS A 190 16.37 2.45 5.06
C CYS A 190 17.00 2.16 6.42
N GLU A 191 16.23 2.33 7.51
CA GLU A 191 16.65 1.96 8.87
C GLU A 191 16.95 0.45 8.96
N ASP A 192 16.04 -0.39 8.47
CA ASP A 192 16.14 -1.86 8.55
C ASP A 192 17.38 -2.42 7.82
N ILE A 193 17.79 -1.81 6.70
CA ILE A 193 18.96 -2.25 5.92
C ILE A 193 20.24 -1.46 6.20
N GLY A 194 20.19 -0.45 7.08
CA GLY A 194 21.33 0.41 7.39
C GLY A 194 21.75 1.35 6.25
N ALA A 195 20.84 1.67 5.32
CA ALA A 195 21.08 2.60 4.23
C ALA A 195 20.70 4.04 4.64
N LYS A 196 21.40 5.04 4.11
CA LYS A 196 20.98 6.44 4.27
C LYS A 196 19.81 6.77 3.34
N PRO A 197 18.72 7.38 3.83
CA PRO A 197 17.64 7.81 2.96
C PRO A 197 18.06 9.04 2.14
N LEU A 198 17.69 9.06 0.86
CA LEU A 198 17.78 10.19 -0.05
C LEU A 198 16.38 10.47 -0.63
N PRO A 199 15.49 11.13 0.13
CA PRO A 199 14.16 11.45 -0.35
C PRO A 199 14.22 12.50 -1.47
N VAL A 200 13.32 12.37 -2.43
CA VAL A 200 13.15 13.27 -3.57
C VAL A 200 11.76 13.89 -3.51
N ILE A 201 11.65 15.21 -3.64
CA ILE A 201 10.38 15.94 -3.67
C ILE A 201 10.21 16.72 -4.97
N SER A 202 8.97 17.09 -5.28
CA SER A 202 8.73 17.93 -6.45
C SER A 202 9.04 19.37 -6.12
N ALA A 203 9.74 20.05 -7.02
CA ALA A 203 10.00 21.48 -6.96
C ALA A 203 8.97 22.29 -7.79
N GLY A 204 7.79 21.73 -8.06
CA GLY A 204 6.75 22.39 -8.84
C GLY A 204 7.09 22.54 -10.32
N TYR A 205 7.92 21.66 -10.90
CA TYR A 205 8.32 21.72 -12.30
C TYR A 205 8.23 20.35 -12.98
N ASP A 206 7.47 20.25 -14.07
CA ASP A 206 7.42 19.08 -14.97
C ASP A 206 8.27 19.37 -16.23
N PRO A 207 9.50 18.84 -16.32
CA PRO A 207 10.39 19.06 -17.47
C PRO A 207 9.87 18.46 -18.78
N HIS A 208 8.90 17.55 -18.73
CA HIS A 208 8.44 16.86 -19.94
C HIS A 208 7.26 17.54 -20.62
N CYS A 209 6.53 18.37 -19.86
CA CYS A 209 5.47 19.22 -20.40
C CYS A 209 5.79 20.72 -20.25
N LEU A 210 6.99 21.05 -19.75
CA LEU A 210 7.44 22.42 -19.44
C LEU A 210 6.47 23.18 -18.53
N ARG A 211 5.72 22.45 -17.69
CA ARG A 211 4.78 23.01 -16.72
C ARG A 211 5.55 23.39 -15.48
N LYS A 212 5.34 24.59 -14.96
CA LYS A 212 6.00 25.08 -13.74
C LYS A 212 5.02 25.84 -12.87
N ALA A 213 5.18 25.77 -11.56
CA ALA A 213 4.57 26.70 -10.63
C ALA A 213 5.08 28.11 -10.93
N GLU A 214 4.19 29.10 -10.79
CA GLU A 214 4.59 30.50 -10.84
C GLU A 214 5.34 30.84 -9.55
N ILE A 215 6.18 31.89 -9.60
CA ILE A 215 7.03 32.28 -8.47
C ILE A 215 6.18 32.61 -7.24
N GLU A 216 5.02 33.21 -7.45
CA GLU A 216 4.07 33.59 -6.41
C GLU A 216 3.46 32.37 -5.70
N ASP A 217 3.39 31.23 -6.37
CA ASP A 217 2.84 29.97 -5.84
C ASP A 217 3.92 29.04 -5.26
N MET A 218 5.20 29.44 -5.29
CA MET A 218 6.31 28.61 -4.82
C MET A 218 6.27 28.31 -3.32
N GLN A 219 5.58 29.13 -2.52
CA GLN A 219 5.52 28.96 -1.08
C GLN A 219 4.99 27.57 -0.69
N GLU A 220 3.99 27.04 -1.42
CA GLU A 220 3.44 25.72 -1.15
C GLU A 220 4.51 24.61 -1.27
N TRP A 221 5.40 24.72 -2.26
CA TRP A 221 6.46 23.74 -2.51
C TRP A 221 7.60 23.88 -1.51
N ILE A 222 7.91 25.12 -1.09
CA ILE A 222 8.86 25.41 -0.02
C ILE A 222 8.37 24.80 1.29
N ASP A 223 7.11 25.02 1.64
CA ASP A 223 6.51 24.47 2.86
C ASP A 223 6.47 22.94 2.82
N ASP A 224 6.17 22.34 1.67
CA ASP A 224 6.20 20.87 1.50
C ASP A 224 7.61 20.30 1.75
N ALA A 225 8.65 21.01 1.33
CA ALA A 225 10.05 20.64 1.56
C ALA A 225 10.46 20.78 3.04
N LEU A 226 10.14 21.92 3.65
CA LEU A 226 10.46 22.19 5.06
C LEU A 226 9.72 21.21 5.98
N ASP A 227 8.47 20.91 5.68
CA ASP A 227 7.67 19.94 6.41
C ASP A 227 8.27 18.52 6.34
N LEU A 228 8.83 18.12 5.19
CA LEU A 228 9.52 16.84 5.07
C LEU A 228 10.82 16.82 5.91
N ILE A 229 11.58 17.91 5.88
CA ILE A 229 12.80 18.05 6.68
C ILE A 229 12.45 17.93 8.17
N GLU A 230 11.37 18.57 8.62
CA GLU A 230 10.87 18.47 9.99
C GLU A 230 10.31 17.07 10.30
N PHE A 231 9.57 16.45 9.39
CA PHE A 231 9.07 15.08 9.55
C PHE A 231 10.19 14.09 9.81
N ALA A 232 11.33 14.25 9.13
CA ALA A 232 12.44 13.34 9.29
C ALA A 232 13.37 13.68 10.47
N ASN A 233 13.60 14.97 10.76
CA ASN A 233 14.63 15.41 11.71
C ASN A 233 14.08 16.10 12.97
N GLY A 234 12.81 16.49 12.94
CA GLY A 234 12.14 17.25 13.98
C GLY A 234 12.15 16.56 15.33
N ASP A 235 12.06 17.37 16.38
CA ASP A 235 11.87 16.85 17.72
C ASP A 235 10.40 16.42 17.95
N LYS A 236 10.14 15.80 19.09
CA LYS A 236 8.78 15.36 19.44
C LYS A 236 7.83 16.51 19.79
N GLU A 237 8.35 17.74 19.88
CA GLU A 237 7.59 18.94 20.24
C GLU A 237 7.16 19.71 18.98
N THR A 238 7.82 19.50 17.85
CA THR A 238 7.36 20.01 16.54
C THR A 238 6.22 19.17 15.97
N TYR A 239 5.41 19.76 15.10
CA TYR A 239 4.21 19.11 14.56
C TYR A 239 4.57 17.81 13.82
N TRP A 240 5.52 17.87 12.89
CA TRP A 240 5.88 16.74 12.05
C TRP A 240 6.77 15.73 12.76
N GLY A 241 7.63 16.15 13.68
CA GLY A 241 8.41 15.22 14.50
C GLY A 241 7.56 14.49 15.54
N LEU A 242 6.47 15.10 16.05
CA LEU A 242 5.45 14.38 16.83
C LEU A 242 4.65 13.42 15.95
N TYR A 243 4.28 13.84 14.75
CA TYR A 243 3.53 13.02 13.80
C TYR A 243 4.31 11.74 13.45
N GLU A 244 5.59 11.86 13.13
CA GLU A 244 6.51 10.74 12.85
C GLU A 244 6.51 9.69 13.97
N ARG A 245 6.67 10.11 15.22
CA ARG A 245 6.74 9.19 16.37
C ARG A 245 5.44 8.46 16.65
N ARG A 246 4.29 9.08 16.37
CA ARG A 246 2.98 8.40 16.50
C ARG A 246 2.88 7.18 15.60
N TRP A 247 3.65 7.14 14.52
CA TRP A 247 3.72 6.01 13.60
C TRP A 247 4.88 5.06 13.89
N GLY A 248 5.67 5.31 14.94
CA GLY A 248 6.69 4.38 15.44
C GLY A 248 8.00 4.36 14.65
N ILE A 249 8.30 5.42 13.87
CA ILE A 249 9.66 5.61 13.35
C ILE A 249 10.58 5.96 14.55
N ARG A 250 11.76 5.34 14.61
CA ARG A 250 12.82 5.78 15.52
C ARG A 250 13.65 6.81 14.77
N LYS A 251 13.70 8.03 15.31
CA LYS A 251 14.45 9.20 14.79
C LYS A 251 15.44 8.86 13.67
N VAL A 252 15.02 9.12 12.44
CA VAL A 252 15.85 8.96 11.25
C VAL A 252 16.82 10.14 11.22
N PHE A 253 18.09 9.91 11.55
CA PHE A 253 19.10 10.94 11.32
C PHE A 253 19.35 11.07 9.81
N ILE A 254 18.66 12.00 9.14
CA ILE A 254 19.02 12.41 7.78
C ILE A 254 20.29 13.25 7.87
N TRP A 255 21.43 12.60 7.70
CA TRP A 255 22.59 13.27 7.10
C TRP A 255 22.56 12.96 5.61
N SER A 256 22.13 13.90 4.75
CA SER A 256 23.08 14.70 3.93
C SER A 256 22.51 15.29 2.62
N ILE A 257 21.39 14.85 2.03
CA ILE A 257 20.92 15.39 0.74
C ILE A 257 19.38 15.25 0.62
N LEU A 258 18.71 16.35 0.25
CA LEU A 258 17.34 16.39 -0.29
C LEU A 258 17.50 16.74 -1.78
N GLU A 259 16.85 15.98 -2.66
CA GLU A 259 16.80 16.27 -4.11
C GLU A 259 15.40 16.73 -4.52
#